data_AF-A0AAU9LNU8-F1
#
_entry.id   AF-A0AAU9LNU8-F1
#
_cell.length_a   1.000
_cell.length_b   1.000
_cell.length_c   1.000
_cell.angle_alpha   90.00
_cell.angle_beta   90.00
_cell.angle_gamma   90.00
#
_symmetry.space_group_name_H-M   'P 1'
#
loop_
_entity.id
_entity.type
_entity.pdbx_description
1 polymer ?
#
loop_
_entity_poly.entity_id
_entity_poly.type
_entity_poly.pdbx_seq_one_letter_code
_entity_poly.pdbx_strand_id
1 'polypeptide(L)'
;MYVKATPTTDLNRNTDWFTYPGVWTTYIFILFFSWLLILSVSGCTPGMAWTIVNLSHFLVTYHFFHWMKGTPFAEDQGIYNRLTWWEQIDNGKQLTRNRKFLTVVPVVLYLIASHTTDYQHPMLFLNTVAVIVLVIAKFPNMHKVRIFGINGDITRTPKPVTEAPRVDVKPDASEEHRLEMGTVTAPWKQLLLNALQSNSHLRHSSYLQFATIGSNGRPANRTVVFRGFADTSNKIQINTDCRSHKIEDLKQCPFAEICWYFTDSWEQFRINGKVDVIDGSNPDPMKLQQREKAWFASSPKSRLQYLGPSPGLPSLGDQPTEVSTSLDPSAGPVSAYCLLLLDPDQVDYVNLKSNERIAFSRKNINEESSWSSDRVNP
;
A
#
# COMPACT_ATOMS: atom_id res chain seq x y z
N MET A 1 -33.81 16.44 -4.60
CA MET A 1 -33.32 16.67 -3.22
C MET A 1 -31.88 16.17 -3.18
N TYR A 2 -30.89 17.04 -3.39
CA TYR A 2 -29.49 16.63 -3.38
C TYR A 2 -29.08 16.37 -1.94
N VAL A 3 -28.79 15.11 -1.62
CA VAL A 3 -28.11 14.75 -0.37
C VAL A 3 -26.74 15.43 -0.44
N LYS A 4 -26.51 16.45 0.40
CA LYS A 4 -25.15 16.90 0.68
C LYS A 4 -24.44 15.72 1.33
N ALA A 5 -23.65 14.99 0.55
CA ALA A 5 -22.73 14.02 1.11
C ALA A 5 -21.81 14.80 2.06
N THR A 6 -21.93 14.51 3.36
CA THR A 6 -20.92 14.91 4.33
C THR A 6 -19.58 14.38 3.82
N PRO A 7 -18.51 15.20 3.76
CA PRO A 7 -17.20 14.72 3.36
C PRO A 7 -16.87 13.48 4.19
N THR A 8 -16.54 12.36 3.54
CA THR A 8 -15.99 11.22 4.26
C THR A 8 -14.73 11.72 4.93
N THR A 9 -14.73 11.82 6.25
CA THR A 9 -13.53 12.07 7.05
C THR A 9 -12.62 10.85 6.89
N ASP A 10 -11.88 10.79 5.78
CA ASP A 10 -10.74 9.89 5.65
C ASP A 10 -9.55 10.63 6.25
N LEU A 11 -9.40 10.36 7.52
CA LEU A 11 -8.41 10.93 8.39
C LEU A 11 -7.67 9.65 8.83
N ASN A 12 -6.43 9.51 8.36
CA ASN A 12 -5.50 8.51 8.87
C ASN A 12 -5.30 8.76 10.37
N ARG A 13 -6.09 8.07 11.20
CA ARG A 13 -6.18 8.28 12.66
C ARG A 13 -4.83 8.33 13.36
N ASN A 14 -3.83 7.68 12.78
CA ASN A 14 -2.46 7.67 13.27
C ASN A 14 -1.75 9.03 13.18
N THR A 15 -2.13 9.88 12.23
CA THR A 15 -1.52 11.20 11.98
C THR A 15 -2.50 12.36 12.04
N ASP A 16 -3.80 12.08 12.11
CA ASP A 16 -4.87 13.07 12.12
C ASP A 16 -4.85 14.03 13.28
N TRP A 17 -4.30 13.60 14.41
CA TRP A 17 -4.18 14.44 15.58
C TRP A 17 -3.39 15.73 15.30
N PHE A 18 -2.54 15.71 14.25
CA PHE A 18 -1.81 16.88 13.77
C PHE A 18 -2.69 17.90 13.02
N THR A 19 -3.94 17.57 12.74
CA THR A 19 -4.90 18.47 12.09
C THR A 19 -5.79 19.22 13.09
N TYR A 20 -5.77 18.85 14.37
CA TYR A 20 -6.58 19.51 15.38
C TYR A 20 -6.12 20.96 15.63
N PRO A 21 -7.07 21.91 15.78
CA PRO A 21 -6.75 23.27 16.18
C PRO A 21 -5.96 23.30 17.50
N GLY A 22 -4.85 24.04 17.54
CA GLY A 22 -4.03 24.21 18.73
C GLY A 22 -2.91 23.19 18.92
N VAL A 23 -2.81 22.15 18.08
CA VAL A 23 -1.74 21.13 18.21
C VAL A 23 -0.33 21.72 18.14
N TRP A 24 -0.09 22.75 17.32
CA TRP A 24 1.20 23.45 17.26
C TRP A 24 1.51 24.18 18.56
N THR A 25 0.51 24.80 19.18
CA THR A 25 0.64 25.49 20.46
C THR A 25 0.96 24.49 21.57
N THR A 26 0.24 23.36 21.62
CA THR A 26 0.54 22.26 22.55
C THR A 26 1.95 21.71 22.35
N TYR A 27 2.39 21.56 21.09
CA TYR A 27 3.75 21.12 20.76
C TYR A 27 4.81 22.07 21.34
N ILE A 28 4.64 23.38 21.16
CA ILE A 28 5.55 24.40 21.70
C ILE A 28 5.57 24.35 23.22
N PHE A 29 4.41 24.20 23.87
CA PHE A 29 4.35 24.04 25.33
C PHE A 29 5.06 22.78 25.81
N ILE A 30 4.90 21.64 25.12
CA ILE A 30 5.62 20.41 25.48
C ILE A 30 7.14 20.65 25.45
N LEU A 31 7.67 21.33 24.43
CA LEU A 31 9.10 21.66 24.38
C LEU A 31 9.54 22.57 25.53
N PHE A 32 8.77 23.61 25.81
CA PHE A 32 9.06 24.56 26.88
C PHE A 32 9.01 23.92 28.27
N PHE A 33 7.98 23.14 28.58
CA PHE A 33 7.88 22.43 29.85
C PHE A 33 8.91 21.29 29.97
N SER A 34 9.30 20.64 28.87
CA SER A 34 10.42 19.69 28.88
C SER A 34 11.73 20.38 29.27
N TRP A 35 11.97 21.58 28.73
CA TRP A 35 13.13 22.39 29.12
C TRP A 35 13.09 22.78 30.61
N LEU A 36 11.94 23.25 31.11
CA LEU A 36 11.76 23.58 32.53
C LEU A 36 12.01 22.36 33.44
N LEU A 37 11.50 21.19 33.05
CA LEU A 37 11.69 19.95 33.80
C LEU A 37 13.18 19.57 33.85
N ILE A 38 13.86 19.58 32.71
CA ILE A 38 15.29 19.26 32.65
C ILE A 38 16.09 20.26 33.50
N LEU A 39 15.82 21.56 33.36
CA LEU A 39 16.49 22.59 34.14
C LEU A 39 16.30 22.39 35.65
N SER A 40 15.07 22.04 36.06
CA SER A 40 14.71 21.86 37.48
C SER A 40 15.33 20.60 38.10
N VAL A 41 15.43 19.51 37.33
CA VAL A 41 15.86 18.19 37.85
C VAL A 41 17.36 17.95 37.71
N SER A 42 17.99 18.46 36.65
CA SER A 42 19.40 18.12 36.33
C SER A 42 20.43 19.09 36.89
N GLY A 43 20.01 20.27 37.38
CA GLY A 43 20.93 21.30 37.89
C GLY A 43 21.90 21.85 36.84
N CYS A 44 21.68 21.58 35.54
CA CYS A 44 22.55 22.06 34.47
C CYS A 44 22.27 23.52 34.10
N THR A 45 23.15 24.12 33.29
CA THR A 45 22.93 25.48 32.81
C THR A 45 21.73 25.55 31.86
N PRO A 46 21.07 26.71 31.72
CA PRO A 46 19.97 26.90 30.77
C PRO A 46 20.27 26.43 29.35
N GLY A 47 21.51 26.64 28.86
CA GLY A 47 21.93 26.20 27.53
C GLY A 47 22.14 24.69 27.40
N MET A 48 22.68 24.04 28.45
CA MET A 48 22.76 22.58 28.49
C MET A 48 21.37 21.96 28.48
N ALA A 49 20.41 22.53 29.21
CA ALA A 49 19.02 22.07 29.21
C ALA A 49 18.41 22.12 27.79
N TRP A 50 18.65 23.18 27.02
CA TRP A 50 18.20 23.26 25.62
C TRP A 50 18.89 22.23 24.72
N THR A 51 20.17 21.95 24.94
CA THR A 51 20.88 20.89 24.21
C THR A 51 20.26 19.51 24.49
N ILE A 52 19.94 19.21 25.75
CA ILE A 52 19.27 17.96 26.10
C ILE A 52 17.89 17.88 25.44
N VAL A 53 17.08 18.95 25.49
CA VAL A 53 15.79 18.99 24.79
C VAL A 53 15.94 18.74 23.29
N ASN A 54 16.92 19.38 22.64
CA ASN A 54 17.17 19.21 21.20
C ASN A 54 17.56 17.77 20.85
N LEU A 55 18.45 17.14 21.63
CA LEU A 55 18.86 15.74 21.41
C LEU A 55 17.75 14.74 21.72
N SER A 56 16.97 14.96 22.80
CA SER A 56 15.80 14.13 23.10
C SER A 56 14.72 14.27 22.01
N HIS A 57 14.47 15.49 21.55
CA HIS A 57 13.57 15.76 20.43
C HIS A 57 14.02 15.02 19.17
N PHE A 58 15.32 15.07 18.85
CA PHE A 58 15.90 14.31 17.74
C PHE A 58 15.61 12.82 17.83
N LEU A 59 15.95 12.18 18.95
CA LEU A 59 15.76 10.73 19.11
C LEU A 59 14.29 10.34 19.02
N VAL A 60 13.41 11.04 19.74
CA VAL A 60 11.98 10.74 19.79
C VAL A 60 11.35 10.97 18.42
N THR A 61 11.54 12.15 17.83
CA THR A 61 10.87 12.49 16.57
C THR A 61 11.41 11.71 15.39
N TYR A 62 12.71 11.38 15.36
CA TYR A 62 13.26 10.51 14.33
C TYR A 62 12.66 9.10 14.44
N HIS A 63 12.57 8.54 15.65
CA HIS A 63 11.95 7.24 15.87
C HIS A 63 10.49 7.22 15.40
N PHE A 64 9.64 8.13 15.90
CA PHE A 64 8.22 8.12 15.54
C PHE A 64 7.97 8.48 14.08
N PHE A 65 8.60 9.53 13.55
CA PHE A 65 8.30 9.99 12.20
C PHE A 65 8.99 9.20 11.10
N HIS A 66 10.23 8.77 11.31
CA HIS A 66 11.06 8.23 10.23
C HIS A 66 11.43 6.76 10.41
N TRP A 67 11.18 6.16 11.57
CA TRP A 67 11.43 4.74 11.82
C TRP A 67 10.15 3.91 11.93
N MET A 68 9.17 4.38 12.72
CA MET A 68 7.90 3.69 12.92
C MET A 68 7.06 3.68 11.65
N LYS A 69 6.57 2.49 11.28
CA LYS A 69 5.73 2.24 10.10
C LYS A 69 4.38 1.67 10.48
N GLY A 70 3.42 1.79 9.55
CA GLY A 70 2.08 1.25 9.73
C GLY A 70 1.23 2.13 10.65
N THR A 71 0.04 1.62 10.94
CA THR A 71 -0.90 2.21 11.89
C THR A 71 -1.38 1.13 12.85
N PRO A 72 -1.72 1.47 14.10
CA PRO A 72 -2.35 0.53 15.02
C PRO A 72 -3.84 0.29 14.69
N PHE A 73 -4.39 1.01 13.71
CA PHE A 73 -5.80 1.01 13.37
C PHE A 73 -6.12 -0.04 12.31
N ALA A 74 -6.87 -1.07 12.70
CA ALA A 74 -7.28 -2.17 11.82
C ALA A 74 -8.22 -1.75 10.67
N GLU A 75 -8.74 -0.52 10.71
CA GLU A 75 -9.63 0.08 9.71
C GLU A 75 -8.88 0.40 8.41
N ASP A 76 -7.56 0.59 8.45
CA ASP A 76 -6.74 1.02 7.31
C ASP A 76 -6.35 -0.11 6.35
N GLN A 77 -6.81 -1.34 6.60
CA GLN A 77 -6.63 -2.53 5.76
C GLN A 77 -5.18 -2.83 5.32
N GLY A 78 -4.18 -2.30 6.03
CA GLY A 78 -2.75 -2.49 5.75
C GLY A 78 -2.16 -1.53 4.72
N ILE A 79 -2.90 -0.52 4.25
CA ILE A 79 -2.44 0.46 3.24
C ILE A 79 -1.17 1.19 3.70
N TYR A 80 -1.04 1.46 4.99
CA TYR A 80 0.08 2.21 5.56
C TYR A 80 1.22 1.32 6.09
N ASN A 81 1.13 -0.01 5.99
CA ASN A 81 2.10 -0.94 6.61
C ASN A 81 3.55 -0.69 6.18
N ARG A 82 3.76 -0.15 4.97
CA ARG A 82 5.09 0.15 4.42
C ARG A 82 5.54 1.60 4.58
N LEU A 83 4.64 2.46 5.06
CA LEU A 83 4.85 3.91 5.16
C LEU A 83 5.18 4.32 6.58
N THR A 84 6.20 5.18 6.72
CA THR A 84 6.51 5.81 8.01
C THR A 84 5.44 6.83 8.40
N TRP A 85 5.38 7.23 9.67
CA TRP A 85 4.42 8.27 10.07
C TRP A 85 4.66 9.60 9.34
N TRP A 86 5.91 9.95 9.04
CA TRP A 86 6.23 11.11 8.20
C TRP A 86 5.64 10.98 6.80
N GLU A 87 5.65 9.79 6.21
CA GLU A 87 5.09 9.54 4.88
C GLU A 87 3.57 9.55 4.90
N GLN A 88 2.97 9.23 6.05
CA GLN A 88 1.54 9.22 6.28
C GLN A 88 0.92 10.61 6.49
N ILE A 89 1.62 11.53 7.16
CA ILE A 89 1.13 12.88 7.50
C ILE A 89 0.56 13.61 6.27
N ASP A 90 -0.56 14.30 6.47
CA ASP A 90 -1.27 15.09 5.45
C ASP A 90 -1.51 14.30 4.15
N ASN A 91 -1.82 13.00 4.28
CA ASN A 91 -2.05 12.08 3.17
C ASN A 91 -0.86 12.03 2.17
N GLY A 92 0.37 12.16 2.68
CA GLY A 92 1.58 12.13 1.87
C GLY A 92 1.85 13.40 1.05
N LYS A 93 1.00 14.43 1.12
CA LYS A 93 1.23 15.71 0.43
C LYS A 93 2.48 16.40 0.97
N GLN A 94 3.37 16.80 0.08
CA GLN A 94 4.61 17.47 0.45
C GLN A 94 4.39 18.97 0.71
N LEU A 95 5.28 19.59 1.49
CA LEU A 95 5.34 21.04 1.73
C LEU A 95 4.05 21.69 2.27
N THR A 96 3.22 20.90 2.96
CA THR A 96 2.05 21.37 3.70
C THR A 96 2.44 22.25 4.88
N ARG A 97 1.47 22.97 5.45
CA ARG A 97 1.68 23.81 6.63
C ARG A 97 2.23 23.01 7.83
N ASN A 98 1.66 21.84 8.11
CA ASN A 98 2.11 20.97 9.21
C ASN A 98 3.53 20.44 8.98
N ARG A 99 3.86 19.99 7.77
CA ARG A 99 5.22 19.54 7.45
C ARG A 99 6.24 20.66 7.56
N LYS A 100 5.91 21.86 7.08
CA LYS A 100 6.77 23.05 7.24
C LYS A 100 7.01 23.35 8.72
N PHE A 101 5.97 23.37 9.55
CA PHE A 101 6.10 23.54 10.99
C PHE A 101 7.04 22.50 11.61
N LEU A 102 6.79 21.21 11.35
CA LEU A 102 7.60 20.09 11.86
C LEU A 102 9.05 20.09 11.35
N THR A 103 9.33 20.70 10.20
CA THR A 103 10.69 20.88 9.67
C THR A 103 11.39 22.08 10.30
N VAL A 104 10.67 23.16 10.60
CA VAL A 104 11.23 24.39 11.19
C VAL A 104 11.59 24.20 12.66
N VAL A 105 10.80 23.45 13.42
CA VAL A 105 11.02 23.25 14.87
C VAL A 105 12.44 22.76 15.21
N PRO A 106 12.99 21.69 14.59
CA PRO A 106 14.38 21.28 14.82
C PRO A 106 15.42 22.38 14.54
N VAL A 107 15.18 23.22 13.53
CA VAL A 107 16.08 24.32 13.18
C VAL A 107 16.07 25.39 14.28
N VAL A 108 14.88 25.74 14.80
CA VAL A 108 14.76 26.70 15.90
C VAL A 108 15.39 26.16 17.19
N LEU A 109 15.14 24.89 17.53
CA LEU A 109 15.77 24.23 18.70
C LEU A 109 17.30 24.21 18.58
N TYR A 110 17.82 23.91 17.40
CA TYR A 110 19.25 23.97 17.10
C TYR A 110 19.83 25.37 17.35
N LEU A 111 19.17 26.42 16.85
CA LEU A 111 19.64 27.81 17.01
C LEU A 111 19.63 28.23 18.48
N ILE A 112 18.57 27.92 19.23
CA ILE A 112 18.48 28.24 20.66
C ILE A 112 19.56 27.49 21.44
N ALA A 113 19.68 26.17 21.25
CA ALA A 113 20.66 25.36 21.96
C ALA A 113 22.10 25.78 21.66
N SER A 114 22.42 26.07 20.40
CA SER A 114 23.75 26.50 19.99
C SER A 114 24.09 27.89 20.52
N HIS A 115 23.16 28.83 20.45
CA HIS A 115 23.36 30.19 20.95
C HIS A 115 23.51 30.22 22.47
N THR A 116 22.66 29.50 23.20
CA THR A 116 22.67 29.48 24.69
C THR A 116 23.84 28.68 25.28
N THR A 117 24.52 27.86 24.47
CA THR A 117 25.78 27.20 24.83
C THR A 117 27.00 27.93 24.29
N ASP A 118 26.83 29.15 23.78
CA ASP A 118 27.90 29.99 23.22
C ASP A 118 28.73 29.26 22.15
N TYR A 119 28.06 28.42 21.35
CA TYR A 119 28.68 27.64 20.26
C TYR A 119 29.84 26.72 20.72
N GLN A 120 29.92 26.42 22.02
CA GLN A 120 31.01 25.63 22.58
C GLN A 120 30.95 24.17 22.14
N HIS A 121 32.13 23.55 21.99
CA HIS A 121 32.27 22.11 21.77
C HIS A 121 32.18 21.36 23.11
N PRO A 122 31.54 20.17 23.18
CA PRO A 122 31.00 19.37 22.08
C PRO A 122 29.53 19.68 21.70
N MET A 123 28.86 20.59 22.41
CA MET A 123 27.41 20.83 22.26
C MET A 123 27.03 21.28 20.86
N LEU A 124 27.79 22.20 20.26
CA LEU A 124 27.59 22.66 18.89
C LEU A 124 27.61 21.50 17.89
N PHE A 125 28.59 20.60 18.02
CA PHE A 125 28.74 19.45 17.11
C PHE A 125 27.53 18.51 17.22
N LEU A 126 27.15 18.13 18.44
CA LEU A 126 26.00 17.23 18.67
C LEU A 126 24.69 17.82 18.15
N ASN A 127 24.44 19.10 18.45
CA ASN A 127 23.26 19.82 17.97
C ASN A 127 23.24 19.93 16.43
N THR A 128 24.41 20.13 15.80
CA THR A 128 24.54 20.24 14.34
C THR A 128 24.26 18.90 13.65
N VAL A 129 24.80 17.80 14.16
CA VAL A 129 24.53 16.46 13.61
C VAL A 129 23.04 16.14 13.71
N ALA A 130 22.42 16.40 14.86
CA ALA A 130 20.99 16.15 15.09
C ALA A 130 20.09 16.90 14.07
N VAL A 131 20.33 18.20 13.86
CA VAL A 131 19.50 18.99 12.92
C VAL A 131 19.72 18.57 11.47
N ILE A 132 20.95 18.24 11.06
CA ILE A 132 21.25 17.76 9.70
C ILE A 132 20.45 16.49 9.40
N VAL A 133 20.50 15.50 10.29
CA VAL A 133 19.79 14.23 10.11
C VAL A 133 18.27 14.45 10.03
N LEU A 134 17.69 15.26 10.92
CA LEU A 134 16.24 15.52 10.91
C LEU A 134 15.76 16.27 9.68
N VAL A 135 16.50 17.31 9.26
CA VAL A 135 16.10 18.15 8.12
C VAL A 135 16.22 17.36 6.82
N ILE A 136 17.31 16.62 6.62
CA ILE A 136 17.48 15.77 5.44
C ILE A 136 16.33 14.76 5.36
N ALA A 137 16.02 14.06 6.45
CA ALA A 137 14.94 13.07 6.48
C ALA A 137 13.56 13.68 6.15
N LYS A 138 13.39 15.00 6.32
CA LYS A 138 12.13 15.71 6.03
C LYS A 138 12.05 16.30 4.62
N PHE A 139 13.10 16.23 3.81
CA PHE A 139 13.05 16.74 2.44
C PHE A 139 12.10 15.92 1.55
N PRO A 140 11.40 16.56 0.59
CA PRO A 140 10.53 15.86 -0.36
C PRO A 140 11.25 14.75 -1.13
N ASN A 141 12.53 14.95 -1.46
CA ASN A 141 13.35 13.97 -2.17
C ASN A 141 13.62 12.70 -1.34
N MET A 142 13.46 12.77 -0.02
CA MET A 142 13.62 11.61 0.88
C MET A 142 12.31 10.84 1.09
N HIS A 143 11.20 11.29 0.48
CA HIS A 143 9.91 10.61 0.60
C HIS A 143 9.97 9.21 -0.03
N LYS A 144 9.62 8.17 0.75
CA LYS A 144 9.67 6.75 0.34
C LYS A 144 11.06 6.23 -0.01
N VAL A 145 12.11 7.00 0.23
CA VAL A 145 13.49 6.55 0.08
C VAL A 145 13.90 5.72 1.30
N ARG A 146 14.62 4.62 1.06
CA ARG A 146 15.22 3.77 2.10
C ARG A 146 16.72 3.75 1.85
N ILE A 147 17.49 4.48 2.65
CA ILE A 147 18.95 4.53 2.48
C ILE A 147 19.55 3.23 3.08
N PHE A 148 20.47 2.59 2.36
CA PHE A 148 21.19 1.37 2.77
C PHE A 148 20.32 0.13 3.08
N GLY A 149 19.09 0.06 2.56
CA GLY A 149 18.18 -1.06 2.87
C GLY A 149 17.72 -1.10 4.34
N ILE A 150 18.07 -0.09 5.14
CA ILE A 150 17.55 0.10 6.49
C ILE A 150 16.05 0.37 6.33
N ASN A 151 15.21 -0.43 7.00
CA ASN A 151 13.76 -0.47 6.79
C ASN A 151 13.33 -0.93 5.37
N GLY A 152 14.16 -1.66 4.62
CA GLY A 152 13.70 -2.45 3.47
C GLY A 152 12.78 -3.58 3.95
N ASP A 153 11.79 -3.97 3.15
CA ASP A 153 10.98 -5.15 3.45
C ASP A 153 11.95 -6.33 3.59
N ILE A 154 12.04 -6.93 4.79
CA ILE A 154 12.71 -8.23 4.94
C ILE A 154 11.81 -9.21 4.20
N THR A 155 12.00 -9.32 2.89
CA THR A 155 11.74 -10.56 2.20
C THR A 155 12.58 -11.57 2.95
N ARG A 156 11.95 -12.43 3.76
CA ARG A 156 12.55 -13.70 4.14
C ARG A 156 12.81 -14.44 2.84
N THR A 157 13.93 -14.17 2.19
CA THR A 157 14.54 -15.12 1.27
C THR A 157 14.77 -16.38 2.09
N PRO A 158 14.23 -17.54 1.69
CA PRO A 158 14.61 -18.79 2.31
C PRO A 158 16.13 -18.87 2.29
N LYS A 159 16.76 -19.31 3.39
CA LYS A 159 18.18 -19.64 3.38
C LYS A 159 18.43 -20.59 2.20
N PRO A 160 19.54 -20.43 1.45
CA PRO A 160 19.89 -21.41 0.42
C PRO A 160 20.01 -22.76 1.11
N VAL A 161 19.21 -23.72 0.67
CA VAL A 161 19.50 -25.13 0.92
C VAL A 161 20.83 -25.38 0.22
N THR A 162 21.79 -25.93 0.95
CA THR A 162 23.07 -26.38 0.42
C THR A 162 22.80 -27.39 -0.70
N GLU A 163 22.86 -26.93 -1.96
CA GLU A 163 22.81 -27.82 -3.13
C GLU A 163 24.13 -28.60 -3.21
N ALA A 164 24.00 -29.92 -3.43
CA ALA A 164 25.10 -30.82 -3.80
C ALA A 164 25.72 -30.39 -5.15
N PRO A 165 26.94 -30.86 -5.50
CA PRO A 165 27.69 -30.33 -6.63
C PRO A 165 26.94 -30.52 -7.95
N ARG A 166 26.68 -29.42 -8.67
CA ARG A 166 26.16 -29.44 -10.05
C ARG A 166 27.24 -29.93 -11.00
N VAL A 167 26.85 -30.85 -11.88
CA VAL A 167 27.57 -31.17 -13.11
C VAL A 167 27.35 -30.00 -14.07
N ASP A 168 28.44 -29.37 -14.52
CA ASP A 168 28.42 -28.28 -15.48
C ASP A 168 27.95 -28.78 -16.85
N VAL A 169 26.66 -28.58 -17.14
CA VAL A 169 26.14 -28.60 -18.51
C VAL A 169 25.99 -27.14 -18.94
N LYS A 170 26.80 -26.74 -19.92
CA LYS A 170 26.74 -25.42 -20.55
C LYS A 170 25.39 -25.26 -21.27
N PRO A 171 24.58 -24.24 -20.98
CA PRO A 171 23.32 -24.05 -21.69
C PRO A 171 23.60 -23.60 -23.13
N ASP A 172 22.74 -24.10 -24.03
CA ASP A 172 22.74 -23.80 -25.46
C ASP A 172 22.40 -22.32 -25.71
N ALA A 173 23.03 -21.72 -26.72
CA ALA A 173 22.88 -20.30 -27.08
C ALA A 173 21.45 -19.91 -27.51
N SER A 174 20.55 -20.89 -27.62
CA SER A 174 19.12 -20.70 -27.84
C SER A 174 18.33 -20.31 -26.58
N GLU A 175 18.87 -20.54 -25.36
CA GLU A 175 18.23 -20.15 -24.10
C GLU A 175 18.54 -18.72 -23.65
N GLU A 176 19.73 -18.19 -23.95
CA GLU A 176 20.08 -16.80 -23.62
C GLU A 176 19.19 -15.79 -24.37
N HIS A 177 18.68 -16.16 -25.55
CA HIS A 177 17.76 -15.30 -26.30
C HIS A 177 16.33 -15.29 -25.75
N ARG A 178 15.96 -16.21 -24.85
CA ARG A 178 14.63 -16.24 -24.21
C ARG A 178 14.53 -15.39 -22.94
N LEU A 179 15.66 -14.94 -22.38
CA LEU A 179 15.72 -14.24 -21.09
C LEU A 179 15.77 -12.71 -21.18
N GLU A 180 15.76 -12.12 -22.38
CA GLU A 180 15.62 -10.67 -22.61
C GLU A 180 14.31 -10.27 -23.30
N MET A 181 13.21 -11.01 -23.08
CA MET A 181 11.88 -10.47 -23.37
C MET A 181 11.50 -9.44 -22.29
N GLY A 182 11.89 -8.19 -22.51
CA GLY A 182 11.36 -7.04 -21.79
C GLY A 182 9.83 -7.12 -21.81
N THR A 183 9.22 -7.23 -20.63
CA THR A 183 7.76 -7.24 -20.51
C THR A 183 7.26 -5.92 -21.06
N VAL A 184 6.66 -5.95 -22.26
CA VAL A 184 6.02 -4.78 -22.86
C VAL A 184 4.99 -4.27 -21.85
N THR A 185 5.29 -3.13 -21.22
CA THR A 185 4.41 -2.53 -20.22
C THR A 185 3.14 -2.13 -20.95
N ALA A 186 2.02 -2.74 -20.59
CA ALA A 186 0.76 -2.48 -21.27
C ALA A 186 0.41 -0.99 -21.12
N PRO A 187 0.10 -0.26 -22.21
CA PRO A 187 -0.03 1.20 -22.19
C PRO A 187 -1.14 1.68 -21.26
N TRP A 188 -2.23 0.91 -21.13
CA TRP A 188 -3.33 1.19 -20.20
C TRP A 188 -2.93 1.06 -18.72
N LYS A 189 -1.89 0.27 -18.39
CA LYS A 189 -1.49 0.01 -17.00
C LYS A 189 -0.98 1.29 -16.35
N GLN A 190 -0.22 2.10 -17.07
CA GLN A 190 0.26 3.38 -16.52
C GLN A 190 -0.89 4.37 -16.29
N LEU A 191 -1.89 4.41 -17.18
CA LEU A 191 -3.09 5.23 -16.98
C LEU A 191 -3.84 4.80 -15.70
N LEU A 192 -4.03 3.50 -15.52
CA LEU A 192 -4.67 2.97 -14.32
C LEU A 192 -3.88 3.27 -13.04
N LEU A 193 -2.55 3.14 -13.08
CA LEU A 193 -1.68 3.49 -11.95
C LEU A 193 -1.75 4.98 -11.61
N ASN A 194 -1.82 5.86 -12.61
CA ASN A 194 -2.00 7.30 -12.42
C ASN A 194 -3.37 7.64 -11.81
N ALA A 195 -4.44 6.96 -12.28
CA ALA A 195 -5.78 7.10 -11.72
C ALA A 195 -5.82 6.64 -10.24
N LEU A 196 -5.23 5.48 -9.94
CA LEU A 196 -5.05 4.98 -8.58
C LEU A 196 -4.26 5.95 -7.70
N GLN A 197 -3.17 6.53 -8.20
CA GLN A 197 -2.35 7.47 -7.45
C GLN A 197 -3.10 8.78 -7.16
N SER A 198 -3.76 9.37 -8.17
CA SER A 198 -4.52 10.61 -8.00
C SER A 198 -5.71 10.45 -7.06
N ASN A 199 -6.35 9.27 -7.08
CA ASN A 199 -7.47 8.92 -6.22
C ASN A 199 -7.04 8.15 -4.95
N SER A 200 -5.74 8.05 -4.66
CA SER A 200 -5.20 7.23 -3.55
C SER A 200 -5.68 7.67 -2.16
N HIS A 201 -6.14 8.91 -2.06
CA HIS A 201 -6.74 9.47 -0.85
C HIS A 201 -8.20 9.03 -0.62
N LEU A 202 -8.80 8.28 -1.56
CA LEU A 202 -10.13 7.71 -1.46
C LEU A 202 -10.01 6.20 -1.25
N ARG A 203 -10.43 5.66 -0.10
CA ARG A 203 -10.37 4.20 0.16
C ARG A 203 -11.04 3.34 -0.90
N HIS A 204 -12.17 3.82 -1.42
CA HIS A 204 -12.96 3.13 -2.44
C HIS A 204 -12.34 3.18 -3.84
N SER A 205 -11.24 3.93 -4.06
CA SER A 205 -10.50 3.91 -5.33
C SER A 205 -9.93 2.53 -5.65
N SER A 206 -9.74 1.67 -4.65
CA SER A 206 -9.35 0.26 -4.81
C SER A 206 -10.52 -0.70 -5.07
N TYR A 207 -11.76 -0.20 -5.01
CA TYR A 207 -12.96 -1.02 -5.17
C TYR A 207 -13.43 -0.95 -6.62
N LEU A 208 -13.74 -2.11 -7.18
CA LEU A 208 -14.16 -2.24 -8.57
C LEU A 208 -15.35 -3.19 -8.69
N GLN A 209 -16.18 -3.00 -9.71
CA GLN A 209 -17.28 -3.90 -10.02
C GLN A 209 -16.76 -5.04 -10.88
N PHE A 210 -16.99 -6.28 -10.48
CA PHE A 210 -16.54 -7.49 -11.16
C PHE A 210 -17.76 -8.24 -11.70
N ALA A 211 -17.93 -8.23 -13.02
CA ALA A 211 -19.03 -8.90 -13.69
C ALA A 211 -18.62 -10.30 -14.17
N THR A 212 -19.49 -11.27 -13.93
CA THR A 212 -19.36 -12.67 -14.40
C THR A 212 -20.67 -13.13 -15.03
N ILE A 213 -20.64 -14.25 -15.74
CA ILE A 213 -21.82 -14.89 -16.31
C ILE A 213 -22.12 -16.17 -15.53
N GLY A 214 -23.32 -16.26 -14.97
CA GLY A 214 -23.77 -17.45 -14.26
C GLY A 214 -24.09 -18.62 -15.19
N SER A 215 -24.22 -19.82 -14.63
CA SER A 215 -24.52 -21.06 -15.36
C SER A 215 -25.84 -20.99 -16.17
N ASN A 216 -26.76 -20.13 -15.77
CA ASN A 216 -28.02 -19.86 -16.48
C ASN A 216 -27.88 -18.80 -17.60
N GLY A 217 -26.66 -18.36 -17.91
CA GLY A 217 -26.38 -17.30 -18.90
C GLY A 217 -26.71 -15.88 -18.41
N ARG A 218 -27.16 -15.69 -17.17
CA ARG A 218 -27.47 -14.35 -16.63
C ARG A 218 -26.21 -13.69 -16.07
N PRO A 219 -26.07 -12.36 -16.24
CA PRO A 219 -24.97 -11.64 -15.64
C PRO A 219 -25.14 -11.56 -14.12
N ALA A 220 -24.03 -11.61 -13.41
CA ALA A 220 -23.94 -11.30 -11.99
C ALA A 220 -22.84 -10.26 -11.78
N ASN A 221 -23.07 -9.30 -10.89
CA ASN A 221 -22.14 -8.21 -10.63
C ASN A 221 -22.02 -7.95 -9.12
N ARG A 222 -20.82 -7.61 -8.66
CA ARG A 222 -20.53 -7.32 -7.26
C ARG A 222 -19.25 -6.50 -7.15
N THR A 223 -19.11 -5.79 -6.04
CA THR A 223 -17.87 -5.07 -5.73
C THR A 223 -16.82 -6.06 -5.20
N VAL A 224 -15.58 -5.93 -5.69
CA VAL A 224 -14.39 -6.61 -5.15
C VAL A 224 -13.27 -5.59 -4.98
N VAL A 225 -12.20 -6.00 -4.28
CA VAL A 225 -11.05 -5.13 -3.99
C VAL A 225 -9.88 -5.52 -4.87
N PHE A 226 -9.31 -4.54 -5.57
CA PHE A 226 -8.02 -4.66 -6.25
C PHE A 226 -6.90 -4.93 -5.23
N ARG A 227 -6.15 -6.02 -5.42
CA ARG A 227 -5.06 -6.42 -4.51
C ARG A 227 -3.66 -6.24 -5.12
N GLY A 228 -3.56 -5.54 -6.25
CA GLY A 228 -2.31 -5.32 -6.96
C GLY A 228 -2.24 -6.11 -8.27
N PHE A 229 -1.06 -6.04 -8.90
CA PHE A 229 -0.72 -6.84 -10.06
C PHE A 229 0.10 -8.06 -9.64
N ALA A 230 -0.07 -9.18 -10.33
CA ALA A 230 0.70 -10.39 -10.05
C ALA A 230 2.13 -10.26 -10.59
N ASP A 231 3.11 -10.26 -9.69
CA ASP A 231 4.54 -10.22 -9.98
C ASP A 231 4.89 -9.08 -10.97
N THR A 232 5.64 -9.37 -12.03
CA THR A 232 5.99 -8.40 -13.10
C THR A 232 4.93 -8.35 -14.22
N SER A 233 3.81 -9.06 -14.10
CA SER A 233 2.81 -9.19 -15.15
C SER A 233 1.76 -8.05 -15.14
N ASN A 234 0.83 -8.09 -16.10
CA ASN A 234 -0.32 -7.20 -16.18
C ASN A 234 -1.59 -7.82 -15.56
N LYS A 235 -1.48 -9.00 -14.92
CA LYS A 235 -2.63 -9.69 -14.34
C LYS A 235 -3.08 -9.03 -13.04
N ILE A 236 -4.37 -8.79 -12.90
CA ILE A 236 -4.99 -8.15 -11.74
C ILE A 236 -5.31 -9.19 -10.68
N GLN A 237 -4.89 -8.95 -9.44
CA GLN A 237 -5.13 -9.84 -8.30
C GLN A 237 -6.42 -9.47 -7.56
N ILE A 238 -7.26 -10.48 -7.33
CA ILE A 238 -8.48 -10.38 -6.52
C ILE A 238 -8.50 -11.57 -5.55
N ASN A 239 -8.75 -11.30 -4.27
CA ASN A 239 -8.90 -12.34 -3.25
C ASN A 239 -10.39 -12.63 -3.05
N THR A 240 -10.78 -13.91 -3.00
CA THR A 240 -12.19 -14.30 -2.82
C THR A 240 -12.30 -15.64 -2.09
N ASP A 241 -13.52 -15.93 -1.62
CA ASP A 241 -13.86 -17.22 -1.04
C ASP A 241 -14.21 -18.24 -2.14
N CYS A 242 -13.57 -19.42 -2.11
CA CYS A 242 -13.80 -20.58 -2.99
C CYS A 242 -15.27 -21.02 -3.02
N ARG A 243 -16.00 -20.78 -1.93
CA ARG A 243 -17.39 -21.22 -1.71
C ARG A 243 -18.43 -20.25 -2.27
N SER A 244 -18.00 -19.12 -2.83
CA SER A 244 -18.92 -18.09 -3.34
C SER A 244 -19.37 -18.38 -4.77
N HIS A 245 -20.60 -18.01 -5.13
CA HIS A 245 -21.18 -18.25 -6.47
C HIS A 245 -20.32 -17.78 -7.64
N LYS A 246 -19.54 -16.69 -7.48
CA LYS A 246 -18.65 -16.21 -8.56
C LYS A 246 -17.60 -17.26 -8.97
N ILE A 247 -17.25 -18.19 -8.09
CA ILE A 247 -16.34 -19.29 -8.39
C ILE A 247 -17.03 -20.33 -9.28
N GLU A 248 -18.31 -20.61 -9.03
CA GLU A 248 -19.12 -21.46 -9.89
C GLU A 248 -19.28 -20.83 -11.29
N ASP A 249 -19.57 -19.53 -11.34
CA ASP A 249 -19.62 -18.76 -12.59
C ASP A 249 -18.32 -18.91 -13.38
N LEU A 250 -17.17 -18.69 -12.73
CA LEU A 250 -15.85 -18.72 -13.36
C LEU A 250 -15.38 -20.12 -13.79
N LYS A 251 -15.86 -21.18 -13.12
CA LYS A 251 -15.62 -22.56 -13.54
C LYS A 251 -16.32 -22.88 -14.86
N GLN A 252 -17.50 -22.29 -15.09
CA GLN A 252 -18.25 -22.49 -16.32
C GLN A 252 -17.79 -21.54 -17.45
N CYS A 253 -17.55 -20.27 -17.12
CA CYS A 253 -17.09 -19.25 -18.05
C CYS A 253 -15.92 -18.48 -17.43
N PRO A 254 -14.67 -18.75 -17.83
CA PRO A 254 -13.49 -18.15 -17.21
C PRO A 254 -13.24 -16.72 -17.67
N PHE A 255 -14.27 -15.98 -18.09
CA PHE A 255 -14.17 -14.61 -18.55
C PHE A 255 -14.96 -13.69 -17.64
N ALA A 256 -14.40 -12.51 -17.37
CA ALA A 256 -15.02 -11.49 -16.56
C ALA A 256 -14.73 -10.11 -17.13
N GLU A 257 -15.59 -9.15 -16.81
CA GLU A 257 -15.35 -7.74 -17.08
C GLU A 257 -15.32 -6.97 -15.76
N ILE A 258 -14.25 -6.21 -15.55
CA ILE A 258 -14.15 -5.22 -14.49
C ILE A 258 -14.70 -3.90 -15.02
N CYS A 259 -15.56 -3.25 -14.25
CA CYS A 259 -15.86 -1.83 -14.41
C CYS A 259 -15.31 -1.08 -13.20
N TRP A 260 -14.49 -0.07 -13.44
CA TRP A 260 -13.78 0.65 -12.38
C TRP A 260 -13.84 2.15 -12.63
N TYR A 261 -14.57 2.85 -11.77
CA TYR A 261 -14.76 4.28 -11.86
C TYR A 261 -13.96 5.03 -10.77
N PHE A 262 -13.24 6.07 -11.18
CA PHE A 262 -12.43 6.95 -10.34
C PHE A 262 -13.11 8.32 -10.23
N THR A 263 -13.66 8.60 -9.05
CA THR A 263 -14.58 9.72 -8.81
C THR A 263 -13.91 11.09 -8.89
N ASP A 264 -12.66 11.22 -8.44
CA ASP A 264 -11.98 12.52 -8.41
C ASP A 264 -11.37 12.88 -9.77
N SER A 265 -10.84 11.89 -10.49
CA SER A 265 -10.29 12.08 -11.83
C SER A 265 -11.31 12.00 -12.95
N TRP A 266 -12.50 11.46 -12.67
CA TRP A 266 -13.62 11.24 -13.60
C TRP A 266 -13.23 10.30 -14.75
N GLU A 267 -12.51 9.25 -14.37
CA GLU A 267 -11.98 8.24 -15.28
C GLU A 267 -12.72 6.91 -15.06
N GLN A 268 -12.96 6.17 -16.13
CA GLN A 268 -13.51 4.82 -16.09
C GLN A 268 -12.59 3.87 -16.84
N PHE A 269 -12.35 2.70 -16.26
CA PHE A 269 -11.69 1.58 -16.92
C PHE A 269 -12.65 0.40 -16.98
N ARG A 270 -12.92 -0.09 -18.18
CA ARG A 270 -13.58 -1.37 -18.42
C ARG A 270 -12.54 -2.38 -18.87
N ILE A 271 -12.25 -3.38 -18.06
CA ILE A 271 -11.13 -4.31 -18.27
C ILE A 271 -11.72 -5.71 -18.46
N ASN A 272 -11.66 -6.23 -19.68
CA ASN A 272 -12.10 -7.57 -20.03
C ASN A 272 -10.89 -8.52 -20.05
N GLY A 273 -11.11 -9.75 -19.63
CA GLY A 273 -10.08 -10.77 -19.75
C GLY A 273 -10.45 -12.12 -19.14
N LYS A 274 -9.55 -13.07 -19.37
CA LYS A 274 -9.65 -14.42 -18.80
C LYS A 274 -9.22 -14.39 -17.33
N VAL A 275 -9.93 -15.14 -16.48
CA VAL A 275 -9.63 -15.26 -15.05
C VAL A 275 -9.11 -16.65 -14.75
N ASP A 276 -7.95 -16.72 -14.11
CA ASP A 276 -7.39 -17.94 -13.54
C ASP A 276 -7.80 -18.06 -12.07
N VAL A 277 -8.45 -19.18 -11.72
CA VAL A 277 -8.95 -19.47 -10.37
C VAL A 277 -7.96 -20.38 -9.66
N ILE A 278 -7.32 -19.89 -8.61
CA ILE A 278 -6.30 -20.62 -7.86
C ILE A 278 -6.80 -20.93 -6.46
N ASP A 279 -7.35 -22.13 -6.28
CA ASP A 279 -7.75 -22.68 -4.98
C ASP A 279 -6.66 -23.59 -4.37
N GLY A 280 -6.94 -24.16 -3.20
CA GLY A 280 -5.99 -25.05 -2.50
C GLY A 280 -5.79 -26.42 -3.15
N SER A 281 -6.58 -26.77 -4.17
CA SER A 281 -6.48 -28.04 -4.90
C SER A 281 -5.76 -27.91 -6.24
N ASN A 282 -5.27 -26.72 -6.58
CA ASN A 282 -4.58 -26.47 -7.83
C ASN A 282 -3.29 -27.34 -7.93
N PRO A 283 -3.10 -28.10 -9.02
CA PRO A 283 -1.96 -29.02 -9.13
C PRO A 283 -0.64 -28.31 -9.42
N ASP A 284 -0.66 -27.04 -9.84
CA ASP A 284 0.53 -26.28 -10.22
C ASP A 284 1.21 -25.66 -8.98
N PRO A 285 2.43 -26.10 -8.61
CA PRO A 285 3.14 -25.58 -7.45
C PRO A 285 3.42 -24.08 -7.52
N MET A 286 3.64 -23.53 -8.73
CA MET A 286 3.90 -22.10 -8.91
C MET A 286 2.65 -21.27 -8.60
N LYS A 287 1.47 -21.76 -9.01
CA LYS A 287 0.19 -21.12 -8.67
C LYS A 287 -0.10 -21.20 -7.17
N LEU A 288 0.18 -22.33 -6.54
CA LEU A 288 0.05 -22.47 -5.08
C LEU A 288 0.97 -21.49 -4.33
N GLN A 289 2.19 -21.28 -4.81
CA GLN A 289 3.10 -20.27 -4.25
C GLN A 289 2.55 -18.84 -4.43
N GLN A 290 1.97 -18.51 -5.59
CA GLN A 290 1.31 -17.21 -5.81
C GLN A 290 0.13 -16.99 -4.86
N ARG A 291 -0.69 -18.04 -4.66
CA ARG A 291 -1.80 -18.05 -3.70
C ARG A 291 -1.31 -17.80 -2.27
N GLU A 292 -0.23 -18.46 -1.86
CA GLU A 292 0.39 -18.28 -0.55
C GLU A 292 0.95 -16.86 -0.36
N LYS A 293 1.66 -16.33 -1.36
CA LYS A 293 2.16 -14.96 -1.35
C LYS A 293 1.04 -13.94 -1.19
N ALA A 294 -0.07 -14.09 -1.93
CA ALA A 294 -1.23 -13.21 -1.83
C ALA A 294 -1.95 -13.30 -0.48
N TRP A 295 -1.98 -14.50 0.13
CA TRP A 295 -2.52 -14.70 1.48
C TRP A 295 -1.73 -13.91 2.52
N PHE A 296 -0.40 -14.05 2.53
CA PHE A 296 0.46 -13.35 3.50
C PHE A 296 0.57 -11.85 3.24
N ALA A 297 0.32 -11.38 2.02
CA ALA A 297 0.16 -9.96 1.73
C ALA A 297 -1.14 -9.37 2.34
N SER A 298 -2.12 -10.21 2.69
CA SER A 298 -3.39 -9.79 3.30
C SER A 298 -3.27 -9.63 4.81
N SER A 299 -3.96 -8.64 5.36
CA SER A 299 -4.02 -8.44 6.81
C SER A 299 -4.64 -9.65 7.53
N PRO A 300 -4.26 -9.95 8.79
CA PRO A 300 -4.88 -11.03 9.57
C PRO A 300 -6.41 -10.93 9.61
N LYS A 301 -6.96 -9.71 9.75
CA LYS A 301 -8.40 -9.46 9.72
C LYS A 301 -9.06 -9.85 8.41
N SER A 302 -8.42 -9.55 7.26
CA SER A 302 -8.93 -9.99 5.96
C SER A 302 -8.87 -11.52 5.82
N ARG A 303 -7.84 -12.15 6.40
CA ARG A 303 -7.66 -13.61 6.39
C ARG A 303 -8.70 -14.34 7.25
N LEU A 304 -9.08 -13.75 8.39
CA LEU A 304 -10.11 -14.29 9.28
C LEU A 304 -11.48 -14.46 8.60
N GLN A 305 -11.79 -13.65 7.59
CA GLN A 305 -13.07 -13.73 6.86
C GLN A 305 -13.28 -15.10 6.19
N TYR A 306 -12.20 -15.79 5.81
CA TYR A 306 -12.26 -17.11 5.17
C TYR A 306 -12.51 -18.27 6.15
N LEU A 307 -12.42 -18.03 7.46
CA LEU A 307 -12.80 -18.99 8.49
C LEU A 307 -14.29 -18.95 8.82
N GLY A 308 -15.00 -17.93 8.32
CA GLY A 308 -16.43 -17.74 8.59
C GLY A 308 -17.30 -18.81 7.92
N PRO A 309 -18.61 -18.83 8.25
CA PRO A 309 -19.59 -19.70 7.63
C PRO A 309 -19.63 -19.50 6.11
N SER A 310 -20.10 -20.52 5.39
CA SER A 310 -20.15 -20.47 3.93
C SER A 310 -21.02 -19.29 3.44
N PRO A 311 -20.49 -18.43 2.56
CA PRO A 311 -21.22 -17.27 2.07
C PRO A 311 -22.47 -17.70 1.29
N GLY A 312 -23.57 -16.95 1.47
CA GLY A 312 -24.84 -17.20 0.76
C GLY A 312 -25.79 -18.18 1.45
N LEU A 313 -25.36 -18.87 2.52
CA LEU A 313 -26.27 -19.66 3.35
C LEU A 313 -27.08 -18.77 4.31
N PRO A 314 -28.32 -19.17 4.67
CA PRO A 314 -29.11 -18.47 5.67
C PRO A 314 -28.37 -18.36 7.00
N SER A 315 -28.36 -17.15 7.59
CA SER A 315 -27.89 -16.98 8.96
C SER A 315 -28.95 -17.55 9.91
N LEU A 316 -28.65 -18.69 10.52
CA LEU A 316 -29.40 -19.18 11.67
C LEU A 316 -29.02 -18.27 12.84
N GLY A 317 -29.85 -17.28 13.16
CA GLY A 317 -29.52 -16.14 14.03
C GLY A 317 -28.92 -16.50 15.40
N ASP A 318 -28.22 -15.54 16.01
CA ASP A 318 -27.66 -15.42 17.39
C ASP A 318 -27.17 -16.69 18.13
N GLN A 319 -26.97 -17.81 17.46
CA GLN A 319 -26.12 -18.87 17.96
C GLN A 319 -24.68 -18.33 17.91
N PRO A 320 -23.92 -18.34 19.03
CA PRO A 320 -22.51 -18.02 19.02
C PRO A 320 -21.83 -19.11 18.19
N THR A 321 -21.80 -18.91 16.87
CA THR A 321 -20.96 -19.71 16.00
C THR A 321 -19.57 -19.50 16.57
N GLU A 322 -18.87 -20.57 16.92
CA GLU A 322 -17.45 -20.54 17.32
C GLU A 322 -16.62 -20.09 16.10
N VAL A 323 -16.79 -18.85 15.68
CA VAL A 323 -15.95 -18.22 14.67
C VAL A 323 -14.62 -18.05 15.38
N SER A 324 -13.61 -18.79 14.93
CA SER A 324 -12.25 -18.69 15.47
C SER A 324 -11.85 -17.22 15.51
N THR A 325 -11.73 -16.67 16.72
CA THR A 325 -11.45 -15.24 16.95
C THR A 325 -9.99 -14.90 16.71
N SER A 326 -9.15 -15.91 16.50
CA SER A 326 -7.74 -15.77 16.21
C SER A 326 -7.30 -16.72 15.09
N LEU A 327 -6.43 -16.21 14.24
CA LEU A 327 -5.70 -16.96 13.22
C LEU A 327 -4.22 -16.77 13.56
N ASP A 328 -3.45 -17.85 13.60
CA ASP A 328 -1.99 -17.75 13.67
C ASP A 328 -1.48 -16.92 12.47
N PRO A 329 -0.79 -15.79 12.70
CA PRO A 329 -0.30 -14.94 11.62
C PRO A 329 0.62 -15.66 10.63
N SER A 330 1.27 -16.74 11.07
CA SER A 330 2.17 -17.59 10.27
C SER A 330 1.46 -18.73 9.53
N ALA A 331 0.18 -18.99 9.83
CA ALA A 331 -0.58 -20.04 9.15
C ALA A 331 -0.79 -19.70 7.67
N GLY A 332 -0.56 -20.71 6.83
CA GLY A 332 -0.80 -20.66 5.39
C GLY A 332 -2.28 -20.51 5.03
N PRO A 333 -2.61 -20.43 3.73
CA PRO A 333 -3.96 -20.11 3.28
C PRO A 333 -4.92 -21.29 3.46
N VAL A 334 -6.03 -21.03 4.16
CA VAL A 334 -7.10 -22.01 4.39
C VAL A 334 -7.80 -22.44 3.11
N SER A 335 -8.47 -23.60 3.10
CA SER A 335 -9.11 -24.16 1.90
C SER A 335 -10.14 -23.23 1.24
N ALA A 336 -10.87 -22.45 2.05
CA ALA A 336 -11.84 -21.46 1.56
C ALA A 336 -11.19 -20.27 0.83
N TYR A 337 -9.88 -20.02 1.01
CA TYR A 337 -9.21 -18.91 0.33
C TYR A 337 -8.89 -19.25 -1.13
N CYS A 338 -9.30 -18.36 -2.04
CA CYS A 338 -9.03 -18.41 -3.47
C CYS A 338 -8.33 -17.14 -3.93
N LEU A 339 -7.31 -17.28 -4.79
CA LEU A 339 -6.72 -16.19 -5.53
C LEU A 339 -7.27 -16.21 -6.96
N LEU A 340 -7.80 -15.07 -7.42
CA LEU A 340 -8.17 -14.85 -8.80
C LEU A 340 -7.11 -13.97 -9.48
N LEU A 341 -6.68 -14.39 -10.67
CA LEU A 341 -5.81 -13.59 -11.55
C LEU A 341 -6.56 -13.29 -12.84
N LEU A 342 -7.06 -12.07 -13.01
CA LEU A 342 -7.61 -11.62 -14.29
C LEU A 342 -6.47 -11.19 -15.21
N ASP A 343 -6.37 -11.79 -16.38
CA ASP A 343 -5.40 -11.49 -17.42
C ASP A 343 -6.07 -10.64 -18.54
N PRO A 344 -5.85 -9.31 -18.54
CA PRO A 344 -6.54 -8.42 -19.47
C PRO A 344 -6.18 -8.68 -20.92
N ASP A 345 -7.18 -8.74 -21.79
CA ASP A 345 -7.00 -8.74 -23.25
C ASP A 345 -7.65 -7.54 -23.93
N GLN A 346 -8.62 -6.88 -23.30
CA GLN A 346 -9.21 -5.64 -23.76
C GLN A 346 -9.38 -4.65 -22.60
N VAL A 347 -9.07 -3.38 -22.84
CA VAL A 347 -9.30 -2.29 -21.88
C VAL A 347 -9.94 -1.11 -22.59
N ASP A 348 -11.09 -0.66 -22.12
CA ASP A 348 -11.77 0.54 -22.62
C ASP A 348 -11.69 1.63 -21.53
N TYR A 349 -10.89 2.66 -21.82
CA TYR A 349 -10.65 3.80 -20.95
C TYR A 349 -11.49 4.99 -21.39
N VAL A 350 -12.19 5.61 -20.45
CA VAL A 350 -12.97 6.84 -20.67
C VAL A 350 -12.52 7.89 -19.65
N ASN A 351 -12.25 9.10 -20.12
CA ASN A 351 -12.04 10.29 -19.29
C ASN A 351 -13.14 11.30 -19.57
N LEU A 352 -14.03 11.50 -18.60
CA LEU A 352 -15.19 12.38 -18.75
C LEU A 352 -14.83 13.87 -18.67
N LYS A 353 -13.68 14.23 -18.09
CA LYS A 353 -13.22 15.64 -18.04
C LYS A 353 -12.68 16.10 -19.39
N SER A 354 -11.87 15.26 -20.04
CA SER A 354 -11.30 15.56 -21.37
C SER A 354 -12.19 15.09 -22.52
N ASN A 355 -13.27 14.37 -22.24
CA ASN A 355 -14.14 13.70 -23.22
C ASN A 355 -13.33 12.80 -24.18
N GLU A 356 -12.38 12.06 -23.60
CA GLU A 356 -11.48 11.16 -24.32
C GLU A 356 -11.86 9.71 -24.05
N ARG A 357 -11.88 8.88 -25.10
CA ARG A 357 -12.07 7.43 -24.98
C ARG A 357 -11.02 6.69 -25.80
N ILE A 358 -10.37 5.72 -25.18
CA ILE A 358 -9.29 4.93 -25.77
C ILE A 358 -9.59 3.45 -25.56
N ALA A 359 -9.70 2.71 -26.66
CA ALA A 359 -9.82 1.26 -26.64
C ALA A 359 -8.43 0.64 -26.81
N PHE A 360 -8.04 -0.23 -25.89
CA PHE A 360 -6.82 -1.02 -25.93
C PHE A 360 -7.18 -2.48 -26.18
N SER A 361 -6.45 -3.14 -27.07
CA SER A 361 -6.61 -4.58 -27.32
C SER A 361 -5.26 -5.27 -27.41
N ARG A 362 -5.16 -6.44 -26.78
CA ARG A 362 -4.00 -7.32 -26.86
C ARG A 362 -4.15 -8.26 -28.05
N LYS A 363 -3.15 -8.29 -28.92
CA LYS A 363 -3.02 -9.27 -30.00
C LYS A 363 -1.84 -10.19 -29.68
N ASN A 364 -2.05 -11.49 -29.83
CA ASN A 364 -0.99 -12.47 -29.73
C ASN A 364 -0.58 -12.86 -31.15
N ILE A 365 0.64 -12.52 -31.54
CA ILE A 365 1.22 -12.88 -32.84
C ILE A 365 2.53 -13.59 -32.55
N ASN A 366 2.69 -14.84 -33.01
CA ASN A 366 3.92 -15.63 -32.87
C ASN A 366 4.46 -15.70 -31.42
N GLU A 367 3.58 -15.97 -30.45
CA GLU A 367 3.91 -16.02 -29.00
C GLU A 367 4.33 -14.68 -28.36
N GLU A 368 4.43 -13.60 -29.14
CA GLU A 368 4.61 -12.24 -28.64
C GLU A 368 3.25 -11.56 -28.45
N SER A 369 3.02 -11.06 -27.24
CA SER A 369 1.84 -10.26 -26.93
C SER A 369 2.13 -8.78 -27.21
N SER A 370 1.40 -8.17 -28.14
CA SER A 370 1.47 -6.74 -28.43
C SER A 370 0.14 -6.06 -28.07
N TRP A 371 0.22 -4.81 -27.61
CA TRP A 371 -0.97 -4.00 -27.32
C TRP A 371 -1.14 -2.94 -28.41
N SER A 372 -2.35 -2.83 -28.95
CA SER A 372 -2.76 -1.69 -29.79
C SER A 372 -3.69 -0.77 -29.00
N SER A 373 -3.73 0.50 -29.39
CA SER A 373 -4.61 1.51 -28.80
C SER A 373 -5.24 2.36 -29.89
N ASP A 374 -6.56 2.51 -29.85
CA ASP A 374 -7.34 3.31 -30.79
C ASP A 374 -8.16 4.34 -30.02
N ARG A 375 -8.09 5.61 -30.42
CA ARG A 375 -9.03 6.63 -29.95
C ARG A 375 -10.38 6.36 -30.60
N VAL A 376 -11.42 6.25 -29.79
CA VAL A 376 -12.78 5.98 -30.25
C VAL A 376 -13.72 7.09 -29.80
N ASN A 377 -14.87 7.20 -30.45
CA ASN A 377 -15.88 8.18 -30.04
C ASN A 377 -16.38 7.84 -28.62
N PRO A 378 -16.58 8.85 -27.75
CA PRO A 378 -17.08 8.67 -26.38
C PRO A 378 -18.34 7.80 -26.29
#